data_AF-A0A452R5F5-F1
#
_entry.id   AF-A0A452R5F5-F1
#
_cell.length_a   1.000
_cell.length_b   1.000
_cell.length_c   1.000
_cell.angle_alpha   90.00
_cell.angle_beta   90.00
_cell.angle_gamma   90.00
#
_symmetry.space_group_name_H-M   'P 1'
#
loop_
_entity.id
_entity.type
_entity.pdbx_description
1 polymer ?
#
loop_
_entity_poly.entity_id
_entity_poly.type
_entity_poly.pdbx_seq_one_letter_code
_entity_poly.pdbx_strand_id
1 'polypeptide(L)'
;MRQLHKALRDNHHLRHGGRMQYGLFLKGIGLTLEQALQFWKQEFIRGKMDPDKFDKGYSYNIRHSFGKEGKRTDYTPFSCLKIILTNPPSQGDYHGCPFRHSDPELLKQKLQSYKISPGGIHQVGQ
;
A
#
# COMPACT_ATOMS: atom_id res chain seq x y z
N MET A 1 1.16 5.56 -4.86
CA MET A 1 0.38 4.35 -4.52
C MET A 1 0.40 3.23 -5.58
N ARG A 2 0.75 3.53 -6.85
CA ARG A 2 0.87 2.53 -7.94
C ARG A 2 1.67 1.27 -7.59
N GLN A 3 2.83 1.43 -6.94
CA GLN A 3 3.69 0.31 -6.52
C GLN A 3 2.99 -0.66 -5.57
N LEU A 4 2.26 -0.14 -4.56
CA LEU A 4 1.52 -0.97 -3.60
C LEU A 4 0.40 -1.76 -4.29
N HIS A 5 -0.33 -1.13 -5.23
CA HIS A 5 -1.35 -1.84 -5.99
C HIS A 5 -0.74 -2.95 -6.84
N LYS A 6 0.35 -2.68 -7.57
CA LYS A 6 1.03 -3.69 -8.39
C LYS A 6 1.52 -4.85 -7.53
N ALA A 7 2.23 -4.57 -6.44
CA ALA A 7 2.73 -5.59 -5.53
C ALA A 7 1.61 -6.44 -4.92
N LEU A 8 0.48 -5.82 -4.58
CA LEU A 8 -0.69 -6.54 -4.10
C LEU A 8 -1.25 -7.50 -5.16
N ARG A 9 -1.36 -7.05 -6.43
CA ARG A 9 -1.87 -7.88 -7.53
C ARG A 9 -0.91 -8.97 -7.98
N ASP A 10 0.39 -8.72 -7.88
CA ASP A 10 1.43 -9.69 -8.27
C ASP A 10 1.64 -10.75 -7.19
N ASN A 11 1.68 -10.33 -5.91
CA ASN A 11 2.04 -11.21 -4.79
C ASN A 11 0.83 -11.73 -4.02
N HIS A 12 -0.36 -11.21 -4.31
CA HIS A 12 -1.61 -11.49 -3.59
C HIS A 12 -1.52 -11.21 -2.06
N HIS A 13 -0.55 -10.40 -1.64
CA HIS A 13 -0.34 -10.03 -0.25
C HIS A 13 0.46 -8.72 -0.14
N LEU A 14 0.26 -8.02 0.98
CA LEU A 14 1.13 -6.92 1.40
C LEU A 14 1.49 -7.09 2.88
N ARG A 15 2.74 -6.75 3.22
CA ARG A 15 3.21 -6.63 4.62
C ARG A 15 2.51 -5.48 5.35
N HIS A 16 2.64 -5.45 6.68
CA HIS A 16 1.88 -4.55 7.56
C HIS A 16 1.94 -3.08 7.11
N GLY A 17 3.14 -2.53 6.86
CA GLY A 17 3.30 -1.14 6.40
C GLY A 17 2.60 -0.86 5.07
N GLY A 18 2.63 -1.83 4.15
CA GLY A 18 1.91 -1.74 2.86
C GLY A 18 0.40 -1.76 3.01
N ARG A 19 -0.12 -2.64 3.88
CA ARG A 19 -1.56 -2.69 4.19
C ARG A 19 -2.05 -1.39 4.80
N MET A 20 -1.28 -0.79 5.71
CA MET A 20 -1.63 0.47 6.35
C MET A 20 -1.61 1.64 5.36
N GLN A 21 -0.49 1.84 4.64
CA GLN A 21 -0.37 2.96 3.70
C GLN A 21 -1.39 2.86 2.56
N TYR A 22 -1.57 1.67 1.99
CA TYR A 22 -2.51 1.50 0.87
C TYR A 22 -3.96 1.45 1.32
N GLY A 23 -4.26 0.75 2.43
CA GLY A 23 -5.61 0.64 2.96
C GLY A 23 -6.20 1.99 3.37
N LEU A 24 -5.42 2.82 4.07
CA LEU A 24 -5.87 4.16 4.44
C LEU A 24 -5.99 5.09 3.22
N PHE A 25 -5.11 4.95 2.23
CA PHE A 25 -5.28 5.66 0.96
C PHE A 25 -6.59 5.28 0.25
N LEU A 26 -6.91 3.98 0.17
CA LEU A 26 -8.15 3.48 -0.44
C LEU A 26 -9.40 4.02 0.27
N LYS A 27 -9.40 4.02 1.60
CA LYS A 27 -10.44 4.67 2.40
C LYS A 27 -10.56 6.16 2.05
N GLY A 28 -9.43 6.87 1.97
CA GLY A 28 -9.39 8.30 1.65
C GLY A 28 -9.95 8.67 0.28
N ILE A 29 -9.85 7.76 -0.71
CA ILE A 29 -10.46 7.95 -2.03
C ILE A 29 -11.92 7.45 -2.12
N GLY A 30 -12.52 7.04 -0.99
CA GLY A 30 -13.95 6.74 -0.89
C GLY A 30 -14.31 5.25 -0.79
N LEU A 31 -13.35 4.34 -0.62
CA LEU A 31 -13.67 2.92 -0.41
C LEU A 31 -14.38 2.74 0.93
N THR A 32 -15.59 2.18 0.91
CA THR A 32 -16.35 1.86 2.13
C THR A 32 -15.71 0.69 2.89
N LEU A 33 -16.12 0.48 4.15
CA LEU A 33 -15.63 -0.65 4.95
C LEU A 33 -15.95 -2.00 4.28
N GLU A 34 -17.17 -2.16 3.77
CA GLU A 34 -17.62 -3.38 3.11
C GLU A 34 -16.78 -3.67 1.85
N GLN A 35 -16.57 -2.65 1.02
CA GLN A 35 -15.71 -2.74 -0.15
C GLN A 35 -14.25 -3.01 0.22
N ALA A 36 -13.74 -2.44 1.32
CA ALA A 36 -12.38 -2.70 1.80
C ALA A 36 -12.21 -4.16 2.23
N LEU A 37 -13.15 -4.69 3.02
CA LEU A 37 -13.14 -6.09 3.42
C LEU A 37 -13.18 -7.01 2.20
N GLN A 38 -14.08 -6.73 1.24
CA GLN A 38 -14.19 -7.49 0.00
C GLN A 38 -12.90 -7.42 -0.83
N PHE A 39 -12.36 -6.21 -1.02
CA PHE A 39 -11.15 -5.96 -1.81
C PHE A 39 -9.95 -6.76 -1.28
N TRP A 40 -9.68 -6.68 0.03
CA TRP A 40 -8.55 -7.39 0.64
C TRP A 40 -8.79 -8.90 0.70
N LYS A 41 -10.02 -9.34 1.03
CA LYS A 41 -10.36 -10.77 1.13
C LYS A 41 -10.20 -11.47 -0.22
N GLN A 42 -10.79 -10.91 -1.27
CA GLN A 42 -10.71 -11.47 -2.62
C GLN A 42 -9.26 -11.60 -3.07
N GLU A 43 -8.44 -10.57 -2.88
CA GLU A 43 -7.07 -10.60 -3.34
C GLU A 43 -6.20 -11.57 -2.54
N PHE A 44 -6.38 -11.67 -1.21
CA PHE A 44 -5.60 -12.60 -0.39
C PHE A 44 -5.96 -14.06 -0.65
N ILE A 45 -7.22 -14.35 -0.93
CA ILE A 45 -7.67 -15.71 -1.31
C ILE A 45 -7.03 -16.15 -2.64
N ARG A 46 -6.81 -15.23 -3.60
CA ARG A 46 -6.04 -15.55 -4.82
C ARG A 46 -4.61 -16.00 -4.51
N GLY A 47 -4.04 -15.51 -3.41
CA GLY A 47 -2.77 -15.95 -2.83
C GLY A 47 -2.86 -17.28 -2.06
N LYS A 48 -3.95 -18.04 -2.23
CA LYS A 48 -4.24 -19.29 -1.51
C LYS A 48 -4.37 -19.10 0.00
N MET A 49 -4.73 -17.90 0.46
CA MET A 49 -5.10 -17.69 1.86
C MET A 49 -6.45 -18.34 2.14
N ASP A 50 -6.50 -19.12 3.21
CA ASP A 50 -7.74 -19.64 3.75
C ASP A 50 -8.69 -18.48 4.18
N PRO A 51 -9.98 -18.50 3.79
CA PRO A 51 -10.92 -17.44 4.14
C PRO A 51 -11.08 -17.20 5.65
N ASP A 52 -11.05 -18.25 6.46
CA ASP A 52 -11.16 -18.13 7.92
C ASP A 52 -9.89 -17.53 8.51
N LYS A 53 -8.72 -17.86 7.94
CA LYS A 53 -7.45 -17.19 8.29
C LYS A 53 -7.49 -15.70 7.97
N PHE A 54 -8.15 -15.30 6.88
CA PHE A 54 -8.35 -13.88 6.58
C PHE A 54 -9.22 -13.21 7.65
N ASP A 55 -10.37 -13.79 7.96
CA ASP A 55 -11.33 -13.21 8.92
C ASP A 55 -10.73 -13.15 10.34
N LYS A 56 -9.96 -14.15 10.76
CA LYS A 56 -9.28 -14.13 12.07
C LYS A 56 -8.11 -13.15 12.13
N GLY A 57 -7.34 -13.01 11.05
CA GLY A 57 -6.07 -12.28 11.06
C GLY A 57 -6.11 -10.84 10.56
N TYR A 58 -7.07 -10.49 9.71
CA TYR A 58 -7.03 -9.24 8.93
C TYR A 58 -8.29 -8.39 9.02
N SER A 59 -9.48 -8.99 9.14
CA SER A 59 -10.72 -8.21 9.15
C SER A 59 -10.80 -7.24 10.33
N TYR A 60 -10.31 -7.64 11.51
CA TYR A 60 -10.22 -6.77 12.68
C TYR A 60 -9.42 -5.50 12.40
N ASN A 61 -8.22 -5.64 11.81
CA ASN A 61 -7.35 -4.50 11.50
C ASN A 61 -7.96 -3.57 10.44
N ILE A 62 -8.69 -4.13 9.47
CA ILE A 62 -9.42 -3.34 8.47
C ILE A 62 -10.53 -2.54 9.18
N ARG A 63 -11.39 -3.18 9.99
CA ARG A 63 -12.44 -2.49 10.74
C ARG A 63 -11.90 -1.42 11.69
N HIS A 64 -10.77 -1.69 12.35
CA HIS A 64 -10.06 -0.73 13.19
C HIS A 64 -9.60 0.51 12.40
N SER A 65 -9.11 0.34 11.17
CA SER A 65 -8.71 1.45 10.30
C SER A 65 -9.88 2.36 9.89
N PHE A 66 -11.11 1.84 9.96
CA PHE A 66 -12.37 2.56 9.74
C PHE A 66 -13.05 3.03 11.05
N GLY A 67 -12.34 2.97 12.18
CA GLY A 67 -12.87 3.40 13.48
C GLY A 67 -14.00 2.52 14.03
N LYS A 68 -14.14 1.27 13.57
CA LYS A 68 -15.19 0.34 14.02
C LYS A 68 -14.76 -0.60 15.14
N GLU A 69 -13.50 -0.55 15.55
CA GLU A 69 -12.92 -1.39 16.61
C GLU A 69 -12.09 -0.52 17.58
N GLY A 70 -11.74 -1.08 18.75
CA GLY A 70 -10.85 -0.43 19.71
C GLY A 70 -11.34 0.95 20.19
N LYS A 71 -10.45 1.95 20.22
CA LYS A 71 -10.76 3.33 20.61
C LYS A 71 -11.63 4.09 19.59
N ARG A 72 -12.04 3.43 18.49
CA ARG A 72 -12.85 4.02 17.41
C ARG A 72 -12.21 5.26 16.78
N THR A 73 -10.87 5.30 16.75
CA THR A 73 -10.13 6.38 16.09
C THR A 73 -10.32 6.28 14.58
N ASP A 74 -10.79 7.36 13.98
CA ASP A 74 -10.91 7.44 12.53
C ASP A 74 -9.56 7.80 11.90
N TYR A 75 -8.77 6.78 11.55
CA TYR A 75 -7.42 6.98 11.02
C TYR A 75 -7.43 7.70 9.67
N THR A 76 -6.70 8.81 9.57
CA THR A 76 -6.55 9.57 8.32
C THR A 76 -5.55 8.90 7.38
N PRO A 77 -5.71 9.05 6.05
CA PRO A 77 -4.67 8.70 5.08
C PRO A 77 -3.32 9.32 5.44
N PHE A 78 -2.22 8.61 5.17
CA PHE A 78 -0.89 9.13 5.46
C PHE A 78 -0.53 10.28 4.51
N SER A 79 0.03 11.36 5.06
CA SER A 79 0.63 12.45 4.28
C SER A 79 1.95 12.01 3.65
N CYS A 80 2.40 12.73 2.62
CA CYS A 80 3.72 12.50 2.02
C CYS A 80 4.85 12.59 3.05
N LEU A 81 4.81 13.60 3.93
CA LEU A 81 5.79 13.77 5.01
C LEU A 81 5.84 12.53 5.92
N LYS A 82 4.68 11.99 6.32
CA LYS A 82 4.63 10.77 7.13
C LYS A 82 5.23 9.58 6.36
N ILE A 83 4.86 9.39 5.09
CA ILE A 83 5.35 8.29 4.25
C ILE A 83 6.87 8.38 4.02
N ILE A 84 7.43 9.59 3.95
CA ILE A 84 8.85 9.84 3.69
C ILE A 84 9.69 9.70 4.97
N LEU A 85 9.18 10.18 6.11
CA LEU A 85 9.98 10.33 7.33
C LEU A 85 9.75 9.22 8.35
N THR A 86 8.70 8.40 8.20
CA THR A 86 8.36 7.35 9.17
C THR A 86 8.29 5.98 8.51
N ASN A 87 8.73 4.95 9.25
CA ASN A 87 8.66 3.54 8.85
C ASN A 87 9.27 3.28 7.45
N PRO A 88 10.60 3.42 7.29
CA PRO A 88 11.28 3.15 6.03
C PRO A 88 11.10 1.67 5.61
N PRO A 89 10.88 1.37 4.32
CA PRO A 89 10.66 0.01 3.86
C PRO A 89 11.94 -0.83 3.93
N SER A 90 11.76 -2.13 4.23
CA SER A 90 12.83 -3.15 4.19
C SER A 90 12.66 -4.11 3.00
N GLN A 91 13.56 -5.09 2.86
CA GLN A 91 13.45 -6.09 1.81
C GLN A 91 12.10 -6.83 1.88
N GLY A 92 11.37 -6.88 0.76
CA GLY A 92 10.03 -7.44 0.68
C GLY A 92 8.89 -6.48 1.04
N ASP A 93 9.21 -5.24 1.43
CA ASP A 93 8.24 -4.17 1.59
C ASP A 93 8.08 -3.32 0.33
N TYR A 94 6.85 -2.87 0.09
CA TYR A 94 6.50 -2.05 -1.06
C TYR A 94 5.92 -0.68 -0.66
N HIS A 95 5.89 -0.37 0.64
CA HIS A 95 5.42 0.90 1.18
C HIS A 95 6.53 1.98 1.13
N GLY A 96 6.22 3.19 1.57
CA GLY A 96 7.12 4.35 1.48
C GLY A 96 6.94 5.17 0.21
N CYS A 97 7.83 6.14 0.03
CA CYS A 97 7.90 7.01 -1.15
C CYS A 97 8.98 6.51 -2.12
N PRO A 98 8.65 6.15 -3.37
CA PRO A 98 9.64 5.68 -4.34
C PRO A 98 10.77 6.69 -4.59
N PHE A 99 10.46 7.99 -4.59
CA PHE A 99 11.45 9.05 -4.81
C PHE A 99 12.43 9.23 -3.63
N ARG A 100 12.09 8.71 -2.45
CA ARG A 100 12.97 8.75 -1.27
C ARG A 100 13.68 7.43 -1.01
N HIS A 101 12.96 6.32 -1.17
CA HIS A 101 13.36 5.01 -0.64
C HIS A 101 13.76 4.00 -1.73
N SER A 102 13.54 4.28 -3.01
CA SER A 102 14.09 3.42 -4.06
C SER A 102 15.54 3.81 -4.32
N ASP A 103 16.36 2.81 -4.63
CA ASP A 103 17.66 3.03 -5.28
C ASP A 103 17.48 3.84 -6.58
N PRO A 104 18.40 4.77 -6.93
CA PRO A 104 18.29 5.61 -8.11
C PRO A 104 18.13 4.84 -9.43
N GLU A 105 18.86 3.74 -9.62
CA GLU A 105 18.77 2.95 -10.86
C GLU A 105 17.44 2.20 -10.92
N LEU A 106 16.99 1.66 -9.79
CA LEU A 106 15.66 1.06 -9.69
C LEU A 106 14.54 2.08 -9.95
N LEU A 107 14.68 3.32 -9.45
CA LEU A 107 13.71 4.39 -9.70
C LEU A 107 13.66 4.74 -11.19
N LYS A 108 14.83 4.88 -11.84
CA LYS A 108 14.95 5.12 -13.28
C LYS A 108 14.25 4.03 -14.10
N GLN A 109 14.51 2.75 -13.81
CA GLN A 109 13.85 1.63 -14.47
C GLN A 109 12.32 1.65 -14.29
N LYS A 110 11.84 1.98 -13.08
CA LYS A 110 10.40 2.16 -12.83
C LYS A 110 9.82 3.28 -13.67
N LEU A 111 10.46 4.45 -13.72
CA LEU A 111 10.00 5.59 -14.51
C LEU A 111 9.99 5.29 -16.02
N GLN A 112 10.99 4.54 -16.53
CA GLN A 112 11.00 4.05 -17.90
C GLN A 112 9.82 3.11 -18.18
N SER A 113 9.51 2.18 -17.26
CA SER A 113 8.34 1.30 -17.39
C SER A 113 7.01 2.06 -17.39
N TYR A 114 7.02 3.28 -16.85
CA TYR A 114 5.87 4.19 -16.85
C TYR A 114 5.82 5.07 -18.11
N LYS A 115 6.71 4.83 -19.08
CA LYS A 115 6.83 5.54 -20.35
C LYS A 115 7.10 7.04 -20.18
N ILE A 116 7.82 7.42 -19.12
CA ILE A 116 8.34 8.78 -18.97
C ILE A 116 9.51 8.98 -19.94
N SER A 117 9.56 10.14 -20.60
CA SER A 117 10.64 10.45 -21.56
C SER A 117 12.01 10.48 -20.87
N PRO A 118 13.10 10.14 -21.57
CA PRO A 118 14.45 10.19 -20.99
C PRO A 118 14.79 11.54 -20.35
N GLY A 119 14.40 12.65 -20.99
CA GLY A 119 14.59 13.99 -20.44
C GLY A 119 13.82 14.24 -19.14
N GLY A 120 12.58 13.77 -19.05
CA GLY A 120 11.79 13.88 -17.81
C GLY A 120 12.35 13.04 -16.67
N ILE A 121 12.92 11.86 -16.98
CA ILE A 121 13.58 11.02 -15.97
C ILE A 121 14.83 11.72 -15.42
N HIS A 122 15.63 12.36 -16.28
CA HIS A 122 16.81 13.10 -15.86
C HIS A 122 16.46 14.25 -14.89
N GLN A 123 15.34 14.95 -15.12
CA GLN A 123 14.89 16.04 -14.23
C GLN A 123 14.46 15.56 -12.84
N VAL A 124 13.97 14.33 -12.70
CA VAL A 124 13.57 13.75 -11.40
C VAL A 124 14.76 13.31 -10.56
N GLY A 125 15.90 13.04 -11.19
CA GLY A 125 17.13 12.57 -10.52
C GLY A 125 18.09 13.66 -10.07
N GLN A 126 17.78 14.94 -10.36
CA GLN A 126 18.49 16.11 -9.81
C GLN A 126 17.90 16.51 -8.46
#